data_AF-A0A3S4G3A7-F1
#
_entry.id   AF-A0A3S4G3A7-F1
#
_cell.length_a   1.000
_cell.length_b   1.000
_cell.length_c   1.000
_cell.angle_alpha   90.00
_cell.angle_beta   90.00
_cell.angle_gamma   90.00
#
_symmetry.space_group_name_H-M   'P 1'
#
loop_
_entity.id
_entity.type
_entity.pdbx_description
1 polymer ?
#
loop_
_entity_poly.entity_id
_entity_poly.type
_entity_poly.pdbx_seq_one_letter_code
_entity_poly.pdbx_strand_id
1 'polypeptide(L)'
;MTVSNIGTADDGTEDASQAMTRTWQYEGVSLPGRPVGITEQVSGEAARITERFVWAGNSPEEKALNLAGQCVSHYDTAGLMQTDSVALTGVPLSVTRRLLKDAGNPDIVADWQGTDASVRNTLPGDGGFTTLTTTDATGAVLTTTDAQGNRQRVAYDVAGLLSGRWLTLKDGTEQVIVKSLTYSAAGQKLRGEHGNGVVTTYEYEPQTQRLVGIKTERPAGHAAGAKVLQDLRYEYDPVGNVLKISNDAEETRFWRNQKVVPENRYTCDSLYRLVSATGREMANAGRQGCNLPSATIPLPADSSAYTNYTRTYTYDSAGNLTQISHSAPATGNNYTTDITVSDRSNRAC
;
A
#
# COMPACT_ATOMS: atom_id res chain seq x y z
N MET A 1 -22.88 5.05 20.19
CA MET A 1 -21.88 6.01 20.69
C MET A 1 -20.65 5.22 21.09
N THR A 2 -19.47 5.72 20.75
CA THR A 2 -18.19 5.16 21.21
C THR A 2 -17.35 6.28 21.79
N VAL A 3 -16.55 5.99 22.81
CA VAL A 3 -15.60 6.94 23.41
C VAL A 3 -14.20 6.34 23.29
N SER A 4 -13.23 7.14 22.85
CA SER A 4 -11.83 6.74 22.66
C SER A 4 -10.88 7.85 23.13
N ASN A 5 -9.56 7.64 23.04
CA ASN A 5 -8.53 8.59 23.49
C ASN A 5 -8.61 8.97 24.98
N ILE A 6 -9.09 8.05 25.83
CA ILE A 6 -8.95 8.20 27.28
C ILE A 6 -7.49 7.86 27.63
N GLY A 7 -6.79 8.84 28.17
CA GLY A 7 -5.42 8.70 28.66
C GLY A 7 -5.38 8.18 30.10
N THR A 8 -4.16 8.01 30.60
CA THR A 8 -3.91 7.76 32.02
C THR A 8 -2.94 8.82 32.50
N ALA A 9 -3.35 9.59 33.50
CA ALA A 9 -2.52 10.60 34.14
C ALA A 9 -1.35 9.96 34.90
N ASP A 10 -0.37 10.80 35.30
CA ASP A 10 0.83 10.35 36.01
C ASP A 10 0.53 9.71 37.37
N ASP A 11 -0.64 10.00 37.97
CA ASP A 11 -1.12 9.42 39.21
C ASP A 11 -1.95 8.11 39.02
N GLY A 12 -2.05 7.62 37.78
CA GLY A 12 -2.79 6.42 37.43
C GLY A 12 -4.30 6.61 37.24
N THR A 13 -4.82 7.83 37.34
CA THR A 13 -6.24 8.11 37.09
C THR A 13 -6.55 8.28 35.59
N GLU A 14 -7.82 8.14 35.21
CA GLU A 14 -8.27 8.34 33.83
C GLU A 14 -8.19 9.83 33.44
N ASP A 15 -7.50 10.14 32.35
CA ASP A 15 -7.45 11.46 31.75
C ASP A 15 -8.35 11.52 30.52
N ALA A 16 -9.51 12.15 30.67
CA ALA A 16 -10.49 12.33 29.60
C ALA A 16 -10.35 13.70 28.88
N SER A 17 -9.27 14.46 29.10
CA SER A 17 -9.07 15.78 28.48
C SER A 17 -8.96 15.72 26.96
N GLN A 18 -8.52 14.59 26.40
CA GLN A 18 -8.45 14.32 24.96
C GLN A 18 -9.47 13.28 24.50
N ALA A 19 -10.44 12.93 25.36
CA ALA A 19 -11.44 11.92 25.04
C ALA A 19 -12.23 12.36 23.81
N MET A 20 -12.38 11.43 22.87
CA MET A 20 -13.11 11.62 21.61
C MET A 20 -14.39 10.81 21.65
N THR A 21 -15.53 11.48 21.56
CA THR A 21 -16.85 10.87 21.46
C THR A 21 -17.27 10.81 20.00
N ARG A 22 -17.61 9.62 19.50
CA ARG A 22 -18.17 9.40 18.17
C ARG A 22 -19.61 8.91 18.26
N THR A 23 -20.49 9.53 17.51
CA THR A 23 -21.92 9.19 17.43
C THR A 23 -22.33 8.98 15.98
N TRP A 24 -23.28 8.06 15.77
CA TRP A 24 -23.81 7.71 14.46
C TRP A 24 -25.28 8.08 14.40
N GLN A 25 -25.66 8.78 13.36
CA GLN A 25 -27.06 9.09 13.08
C GLN A 25 -27.55 8.25 11.91
N TYR A 26 -28.77 7.75 12.04
CA TYR A 26 -29.42 6.91 11.04
C TYR A 26 -30.74 7.56 10.61
N GLU A 27 -31.27 7.10 9.48
CA GLU A 27 -32.60 7.48 9.03
C GLU A 27 -33.66 7.16 10.11
N GLY A 28 -34.71 7.98 10.17
CA GLY A 28 -35.80 7.78 11.12
C GLY A 28 -36.59 6.48 10.89
N VAL A 29 -37.45 6.14 11.84
CA VAL A 29 -38.20 4.87 11.88
C VAL A 29 -39.11 4.59 10.68
N SER A 30 -39.43 5.60 9.87
CA SER A 30 -40.23 5.45 8.64
C SER A 30 -39.39 5.09 7.41
N LEU A 31 -38.07 5.00 7.55
CA LEU A 31 -37.10 4.72 6.50
C LEU A 31 -36.29 3.45 6.86
N PRO A 32 -35.48 2.90 5.94
CA PRO A 32 -34.74 1.66 6.16
C PRO A 32 -33.65 1.69 7.25
N GLY A 33 -33.45 2.81 7.94
CA GLY A 33 -32.47 2.96 9.01
C GLY A 33 -31.02 3.02 8.49
N ARG A 34 -30.79 3.54 7.28
CA ARG A 34 -29.42 3.67 6.73
C ARG A 34 -28.65 4.79 7.45
N PRO A 35 -27.30 4.75 7.47
CA PRO A 35 -26.50 5.85 8.02
C PRO A 35 -26.81 7.18 7.34
N VAL A 36 -26.87 8.27 8.12
CA VAL A 36 -27.09 9.65 7.63
C VAL A 36 -25.92 10.56 7.99
N GLY A 37 -25.30 10.33 9.14
CA GLY A 37 -24.13 11.10 9.54
C GLY A 37 -23.30 10.42 10.62
N ILE A 38 -22.08 10.92 10.78
CA ILE A 38 -21.19 10.61 11.88
C ILE A 38 -20.74 11.93 12.49
N THR A 39 -20.87 12.05 13.80
CA THR A 39 -20.44 13.22 14.56
C THR A 39 -19.34 12.85 15.53
N GLU A 40 -18.31 13.66 15.54
CA GLU A 40 -17.16 13.53 16.43
C GLU A 40 -17.04 14.75 17.32
N GLN A 41 -16.71 14.52 18.59
CA GLN A 41 -16.52 15.57 19.58
C GLN A 41 -15.35 15.24 20.49
N VAL A 42 -14.31 16.06 20.42
CA VAL A 42 -13.23 16.07 21.41
C VAL A 42 -13.73 16.76 22.68
N SER A 43 -13.32 16.25 23.83
CA SER A 43 -13.67 16.82 25.14
C SER A 43 -13.34 18.32 25.19
N GLY A 44 -14.35 19.14 25.52
CA GLY A 44 -14.22 20.60 25.56
C GLY A 44 -14.31 21.32 24.21
N GLU A 45 -14.37 20.60 23.08
CA GLU A 45 -14.56 21.16 21.75
C GLU A 45 -16.02 21.06 21.25
N ALA A 46 -16.33 21.84 20.22
CA ALA A 46 -17.58 21.73 19.49
C ALA A 46 -17.64 20.40 18.72
N ALA A 47 -18.81 19.77 18.71
CA ALA A 47 -19.07 18.58 17.91
C ALA A 47 -19.09 18.92 16.42
N ARG A 48 -18.40 18.12 15.60
CA ARG A 48 -18.31 18.29 14.14
C ARG A 48 -18.92 17.09 13.44
N ILE A 49 -19.68 17.32 12.37
CA ILE A 49 -20.19 16.23 11.51
C ILE A 49 -19.07 15.87 10.54
N THR A 50 -18.36 14.78 10.81
CA THR A 50 -17.19 14.35 10.00
C THR A 50 -17.59 13.56 8.77
N GLU A 51 -18.76 12.90 8.80
CA GLU A 51 -19.32 12.21 7.65
C GLU A 51 -20.81 12.49 7.49
N ARG A 52 -21.28 12.54 6.23
CA ARG A 52 -22.69 12.66 5.87
C ARG A 52 -23.00 11.79 4.64
N PHE A 53 -24.13 11.09 4.66
CA PHE A 53 -24.54 10.17 3.59
C PHE A 53 -25.85 10.63 2.97
N VAL A 54 -25.90 10.68 1.64
CA VAL A 54 -27.11 10.95 0.87
C VAL A 54 -27.42 9.77 -0.01
N TRP A 55 -28.62 9.23 0.16
CA TRP A 55 -29.09 8.05 -0.54
C TRP A 55 -30.01 8.42 -1.69
N ALA A 56 -29.83 7.78 -2.85
CA ALA A 56 -30.74 7.93 -3.98
C ALA A 56 -32.11 7.32 -3.67
N GLY A 57 -33.12 7.89 -4.31
CA GLY A 57 -34.51 7.46 -4.27
C GLY A 57 -34.78 6.29 -5.22
N ASN A 58 -35.88 6.39 -5.96
CA ASN A 58 -36.34 5.37 -6.90
C ASN A 58 -36.90 5.95 -8.21
N SER A 59 -36.46 7.16 -8.59
CA SER A 59 -36.90 7.81 -9.81
C SER A 59 -36.51 7.00 -11.06
N PRO A 60 -37.19 7.19 -12.21
CA PRO A 60 -36.78 6.56 -13.46
C PRO A 60 -35.32 6.85 -13.84
N GLU A 61 -34.84 8.07 -13.59
CA GLU A 61 -33.46 8.50 -13.87
C GLU A 61 -32.45 7.78 -12.97
N GLU A 62 -32.73 7.67 -11.67
CA GLU A 62 -31.90 6.94 -10.71
C GLU A 62 -31.85 5.45 -11.04
N LYS A 63 -32.99 4.86 -11.44
CA LYS A 63 -33.06 3.46 -11.88
C LYS A 63 -32.29 3.21 -13.17
N ALA A 64 -32.35 4.13 -14.14
CA ALA A 64 -31.61 4.02 -15.39
C ALA A 64 -30.09 3.97 -15.18
N LEU A 65 -29.60 4.50 -14.06
CA LEU A 65 -28.18 4.50 -13.67
C LEU A 65 -27.84 3.46 -12.58
N ASN A 66 -28.79 2.58 -12.23
CA ASN A 66 -28.71 1.59 -11.14
C ASN A 66 -28.37 2.20 -9.76
N LEU A 67 -28.83 3.43 -9.51
CA LEU A 67 -28.56 4.17 -8.27
C LEU A 67 -29.62 3.97 -7.20
N ALA A 68 -30.76 3.36 -7.50
CA ALA A 68 -31.88 3.27 -6.55
C ALA A 68 -31.43 2.63 -5.22
N GLY A 69 -31.57 3.39 -4.12
CA GLY A 69 -31.16 2.97 -2.78
C GLY A 69 -29.64 3.01 -2.50
N GLN A 70 -28.80 3.43 -3.45
CA GLN A 70 -27.35 3.57 -3.29
C GLN A 70 -26.98 4.88 -2.59
N CYS A 71 -25.83 4.92 -1.90
CA CYS A 71 -25.27 6.16 -1.38
C CYS A 71 -24.62 6.92 -2.54
N VAL A 72 -25.30 7.96 -3.02
CA VAL A 72 -24.87 8.76 -4.19
C VAL A 72 -23.96 9.92 -3.82
N SER A 73 -24.01 10.40 -2.57
CA SER A 73 -23.08 11.40 -2.04
C SER A 73 -22.63 11.00 -0.65
N HIS A 74 -21.35 10.68 -0.51
CA HIS A 74 -20.69 10.46 0.77
C HIS A 74 -19.73 11.61 1.03
N TYR A 75 -20.10 12.47 1.98
CA TYR A 75 -19.22 13.49 2.51
C TYR A 75 -18.38 12.87 3.62
N ASP A 76 -17.06 13.00 3.52
CA ASP A 76 -16.08 12.42 4.43
C ASP A 76 -15.11 13.49 4.95
N THR A 77 -14.04 13.09 5.63
CA THR A 77 -13.06 14.04 6.18
C THR A 77 -12.25 14.80 5.13
N ALA A 78 -12.27 14.37 3.87
CA ALA A 78 -11.50 14.97 2.79
C ALA A 78 -12.36 15.72 1.77
N GLY A 79 -13.68 15.53 1.77
CA GLY A 79 -14.60 16.23 0.89
C GLY A 79 -15.84 15.40 0.56
N LEU A 80 -16.17 15.32 -0.74
CA LEU A 80 -17.31 14.57 -1.26
C LEU A 80 -16.83 13.48 -2.23
N MET A 81 -17.33 12.26 -2.03
CA MET A 81 -17.31 11.18 -3.00
C MET A 81 -18.72 11.00 -3.57
N GLN A 82 -18.88 11.22 -4.87
CA GLN A 82 -20.16 11.12 -5.57
C GLN A 82 -20.17 9.89 -6.48
N THR A 83 -21.23 9.08 -6.42
CA THR A 83 -21.44 7.94 -7.33
C THR A 83 -22.45 8.35 -8.40
N ASP A 84 -21.99 8.47 -9.64
CA ASP A 84 -22.80 9.00 -10.74
C ASP A 84 -23.51 7.89 -11.54
N SER A 85 -22.97 6.67 -11.53
CA SER A 85 -23.60 5.50 -12.18
C SER A 85 -23.04 4.18 -11.67
N VAL A 86 -23.85 3.13 -11.76
CA VAL A 86 -23.51 1.77 -11.30
C VAL A 86 -23.83 0.76 -12.41
N ALA A 87 -23.01 -0.27 -12.56
CA ALA A 87 -23.19 -1.36 -13.50
C ALA A 87 -24.35 -2.27 -13.08
N LEU A 88 -24.87 -3.07 -14.01
CA LEU A 88 -25.85 -4.12 -13.68
C LEU A 88 -25.32 -5.12 -12.64
N THR A 89 -24.00 -5.31 -12.60
CA THR A 89 -23.27 -6.15 -11.64
C THR A 89 -23.03 -5.48 -10.29
N GLY A 90 -23.48 -4.22 -10.11
CA GLY A 90 -23.32 -3.46 -8.86
C GLY A 90 -22.01 -2.67 -8.73
N VAL A 91 -21.12 -2.73 -9.74
CA VAL A 91 -19.84 -2.01 -9.71
C VAL A 91 -20.03 -0.53 -10.09
N PRO A 92 -19.48 0.44 -9.34
CA PRO A 92 -19.51 1.86 -9.72
C PRO A 92 -18.79 2.11 -11.06
N LEU A 93 -19.50 2.71 -12.01
CA LEU A 93 -18.99 3.03 -13.36
C LEU A 93 -18.48 4.47 -13.47
N SER A 94 -18.98 5.38 -12.64
CA SER A 94 -18.49 6.75 -12.55
C SER A 94 -18.53 7.21 -11.11
N VAL A 95 -17.37 7.62 -10.60
CA VAL A 95 -17.25 8.22 -9.27
C VAL A 95 -16.50 9.53 -9.36
N THR A 96 -16.99 10.56 -8.70
CA THR A 96 -16.41 11.91 -8.73
C THR A 96 -16.01 12.34 -7.33
N ARG A 97 -14.71 12.57 -7.13
CA ARG A 97 -14.16 13.12 -5.88
C ARG A 97 -14.08 14.64 -5.97
N ARG A 98 -14.57 15.34 -4.95
CA ARG A 98 -14.31 16.78 -4.72
C ARG A 98 -13.67 16.93 -3.36
N LEU A 99 -12.53 17.61 -3.27
CA LEU A 99 -11.86 17.84 -1.98
C LEU A 99 -12.49 19.01 -1.25
N LEU A 100 -12.26 19.10 0.06
CA LEU A 100 -12.54 20.31 0.84
C LEU A 100 -11.83 21.52 0.24
N LYS A 101 -12.44 22.69 0.37
CA LYS A 101 -11.77 23.95 0.06
C LYS A 101 -10.53 24.10 0.96
N ASP A 102 -9.41 24.54 0.40
CA ASP A 102 -8.14 24.74 1.10
C ASP A 102 -7.60 23.46 1.79
N ALA A 103 -7.85 22.27 1.22
CA ALA A 103 -7.43 20.97 1.75
C ALA A 103 -5.91 20.78 1.98
N GLY A 104 -5.06 21.71 1.51
CA GLY A 104 -3.62 21.72 1.84
C GLY A 104 -3.31 22.29 3.22
N ASN A 105 -4.27 22.94 3.88
CA ASN A 105 -4.11 23.47 5.22
C ASN A 105 -4.58 22.43 6.27
N PRO A 106 -3.69 21.94 7.16
CA PRO A 106 -4.06 20.93 8.18
C PRO A 106 -5.08 21.43 9.21
N ASP A 107 -5.27 22.75 9.35
CA ASP A 107 -6.26 23.32 10.25
C ASP A 107 -7.70 23.22 9.68
N ILE A 108 -7.83 22.93 8.38
CA ILE A 108 -9.13 22.73 7.74
C ILE A 108 -9.61 21.32 8.01
N VAL A 109 -10.65 21.22 8.83
CA VAL A 109 -11.32 19.98 9.20
C VAL A 109 -12.75 19.96 8.67
N ALA A 110 -13.24 18.78 8.31
CA ALA A 110 -14.61 18.59 7.85
C ALA A 110 -15.63 18.88 8.97
N ASP A 111 -16.65 19.67 8.64
CA ASP A 111 -17.84 19.85 9.47
C ASP A 111 -19.07 20.06 8.58
N TRP A 112 -19.81 18.98 8.29
CA TRP A 112 -20.88 18.94 7.31
C TRP A 112 -22.24 19.43 7.86
N GLN A 113 -22.23 20.60 8.49
CA GLN A 113 -23.41 21.22 9.10
C GLN A 113 -24.43 21.73 8.07
N GLY A 114 -25.69 21.71 8.48
CA GLY A 114 -26.79 22.39 7.78
C GLY A 114 -27.39 21.61 6.61
N THR A 115 -27.85 22.37 5.62
CA THR A 115 -28.59 21.87 4.44
C THR A 115 -27.63 21.51 3.31
N ASP A 116 -28.11 20.79 2.29
CA ASP A 116 -27.27 20.43 1.15
C ASP A 116 -26.67 21.65 0.44
N ALA A 117 -27.33 22.81 0.49
CA ALA A 117 -26.81 24.06 -0.06
C ALA A 117 -25.63 24.62 0.75
N SER A 118 -25.68 24.58 2.09
CA SER A 118 -24.56 25.03 2.93
C SER A 118 -23.35 24.11 2.81
N VAL A 119 -23.61 22.80 2.76
CA VAL A 119 -22.59 21.77 2.54
C VAL A 119 -21.91 21.91 1.17
N ARG A 120 -22.62 22.33 0.12
CA ARG A 120 -21.98 22.58 -1.19
C ARG A 120 -21.02 23.77 -1.17
N ASN A 121 -21.22 24.76 -0.32
CA ASN A 121 -20.35 25.93 -0.23
C ASN A 121 -18.99 25.66 0.43
N THR A 122 -18.83 24.54 1.14
CA THR A 122 -17.55 24.12 1.72
C THR A 122 -16.68 23.35 0.72
N LEU A 123 -17.24 23.01 -0.44
CA LEU A 123 -16.53 22.42 -1.57
C LEU A 123 -16.14 23.52 -2.58
N PRO A 124 -15.03 23.37 -3.32
CA PRO A 124 -14.70 24.23 -4.46
C PRO A 124 -15.78 24.19 -5.55
N GLY A 125 -16.01 25.33 -6.20
CA GLY A 125 -17.02 25.47 -7.28
C GLY A 125 -16.66 24.74 -8.58
N ASP A 126 -15.36 24.57 -8.86
CA ASP A 126 -14.82 23.86 -10.02
C ASP A 126 -13.86 22.74 -9.56
N GLY A 127 -13.76 21.65 -10.32
CA GLY A 127 -12.68 20.64 -10.13
C GLY A 127 -13.09 19.34 -9.44
N GLY A 128 -14.07 18.62 -10.00
CA GLY A 128 -14.27 17.21 -9.67
C GLY A 128 -13.21 16.32 -10.31
N PHE A 129 -12.70 15.35 -9.56
CA PHE A 129 -11.81 14.30 -10.04
C PHE A 129 -12.65 13.05 -10.35
N THR A 130 -13.14 12.96 -11.59
CA THR A 130 -14.00 11.85 -12.02
C THR A 130 -13.18 10.66 -12.51
N THR A 131 -13.38 9.49 -11.90
CA THR A 131 -12.85 8.22 -12.38
C THR A 131 -13.97 7.42 -13.03
N LEU A 132 -13.72 6.95 -14.26
CA LEU A 132 -14.68 6.12 -15.01
C LEU A 132 -14.18 4.68 -15.07
N THR A 133 -15.10 3.74 -14.90
CA THR A 133 -14.83 2.30 -14.93
C THR A 133 -15.73 1.64 -15.95
N THR A 134 -15.23 0.60 -16.62
CA THR A 134 -16.08 -0.35 -17.35
C THR A 134 -15.83 -1.74 -16.81
N THR A 135 -16.83 -2.62 -16.89
CA THR A 135 -16.75 -3.99 -16.39
C THR A 135 -17.27 -4.98 -17.41
N ASP A 136 -16.87 -6.25 -17.26
CA ASP A 136 -17.50 -7.36 -17.97
C ASP A 136 -18.78 -7.83 -17.26
N ALA A 137 -19.37 -8.92 -17.76
CA ALA A 137 -20.60 -9.51 -17.24
C ALA A 137 -20.44 -10.16 -15.86
N THR A 138 -19.22 -10.46 -15.42
CA THR A 138 -18.93 -10.96 -14.07
C THR A 138 -18.74 -9.83 -13.06
N GLY A 139 -18.66 -8.58 -13.54
CA GLY A 139 -18.29 -7.41 -12.73
C GLY A 139 -16.78 -7.18 -12.64
N ALA A 140 -15.95 -7.94 -13.36
CA ALA A 140 -14.53 -7.69 -13.40
C ALA A 140 -14.24 -6.41 -14.21
N VAL A 141 -13.33 -5.57 -13.71
CA VAL A 141 -12.97 -4.29 -14.33
C VAL A 141 -12.23 -4.53 -15.65
N LEU A 142 -12.69 -3.92 -16.74
CA LEU A 142 -12.04 -3.97 -18.06
C LEU A 142 -11.23 -2.71 -18.35
N THR A 143 -11.77 -1.53 -18.03
CA THR A 143 -11.05 -0.27 -18.20
C THR A 143 -11.26 0.66 -17.02
N THR A 144 -10.25 1.46 -16.71
CA THR A 144 -10.35 2.58 -15.78
C THR A 144 -9.80 3.83 -16.46
N THR A 145 -10.57 4.91 -16.54
CA THR A 145 -10.10 6.23 -16.98
C THR A 145 -9.96 7.09 -15.74
N ASP A 146 -8.75 7.58 -15.48
CA ASP A 146 -8.48 8.44 -14.32
C ASP A 146 -9.02 9.86 -14.53
N ALA A 147 -8.98 10.66 -13.46
CA ALA A 147 -9.46 12.05 -13.46
C ALA A 147 -8.74 12.99 -14.43
N GLN A 148 -7.58 12.58 -14.96
CA GLN A 148 -6.81 13.34 -15.93
C GLN A 148 -6.98 12.78 -17.36
N GLY A 149 -7.87 11.79 -17.55
CA GLY A 149 -8.21 11.24 -18.86
C GLY A 149 -7.30 10.12 -19.35
N ASN A 150 -6.36 9.61 -18.53
CA ASN A 150 -5.56 8.45 -18.93
C ASN A 150 -6.37 7.17 -18.71
N ARG A 151 -6.37 6.29 -19.71
CA ARG A 151 -7.14 5.04 -19.70
C ARG A 151 -6.22 3.84 -19.51
N GLN A 152 -6.50 3.06 -18.49
CA GLN A 152 -5.94 1.73 -18.29
C GLN A 152 -6.93 0.69 -18.82
N ARG A 153 -6.43 -0.34 -19.51
CA ARG A 153 -7.23 -1.48 -19.96
C ARG A 153 -6.58 -2.77 -19.49
N VAL A 154 -7.40 -3.74 -19.09
CA VAL A 154 -6.97 -5.10 -18.76
C VAL A 154 -7.74 -6.10 -19.60
N ALA A 155 -7.20 -7.31 -19.71
CA ALA A 155 -7.87 -8.47 -20.28
C ALA A 155 -7.67 -9.66 -19.36
N TYR A 156 -8.62 -10.58 -19.41
CA TYR A 156 -8.61 -11.82 -18.64
C TYR A 156 -8.49 -13.02 -19.57
N ASP A 157 -7.89 -14.10 -19.09
CA ASP A 157 -7.87 -15.39 -19.78
C ASP A 157 -9.20 -16.15 -19.57
N VAL A 158 -9.27 -17.36 -20.11
CA VAL A 158 -10.46 -18.22 -20.01
C VAL A 158 -10.81 -18.63 -18.57
N ALA A 159 -9.86 -18.55 -17.64
CA ALA A 159 -10.06 -18.82 -16.22
C ALA A 159 -10.42 -17.56 -15.41
N GLY A 160 -10.52 -16.40 -16.07
CA GLY A 160 -10.80 -15.11 -15.41
C GLY A 160 -9.56 -14.48 -14.74
N LEU A 161 -8.35 -14.96 -15.05
CA LEU A 161 -7.10 -14.41 -14.52
C LEU A 161 -6.53 -13.35 -15.46
N LEU A 162 -5.89 -12.31 -14.92
CA LEU A 162 -5.33 -11.20 -15.71
C LEU A 162 -4.32 -11.71 -16.76
N SER A 163 -4.61 -11.53 -18.05
CA SER A 163 -3.74 -12.00 -19.14
C SER A 163 -2.92 -10.89 -19.79
N GLY A 164 -3.38 -9.63 -19.72
CA GLY A 164 -2.69 -8.48 -20.31
C GLY A 164 -3.16 -7.14 -19.76
N ARG A 165 -2.32 -6.11 -19.92
CA ARG A 165 -2.59 -4.74 -19.46
C ARG A 165 -2.01 -3.71 -20.40
N TRP A 166 -2.76 -2.64 -20.62
CA TRP A 166 -2.42 -1.54 -21.50
C TRP A 166 -2.69 -0.17 -20.84
N LEU A 167 -2.00 0.85 -21.32
CA LEU A 167 -2.16 2.24 -20.93
C LEU A 167 -2.31 3.11 -22.17
N THR A 168 -3.34 3.94 -22.20
CA THR A 168 -3.52 5.03 -23.17
C THR A 168 -3.44 6.33 -22.39
N LEU A 169 -2.36 7.09 -22.56
CA LEU A 169 -2.30 8.45 -22.02
C LEU A 169 -3.37 9.31 -22.70
N LYS A 170 -3.83 10.37 -22.03
CA LYS A 170 -4.76 11.32 -22.65
C LYS A 170 -4.20 11.81 -23.99
N ASP A 171 -5.01 11.72 -25.04
CA ASP A 171 -4.67 12.09 -26.43
C ASP A 171 -3.50 11.29 -27.06
N GLY A 172 -3.05 10.21 -26.42
CA GLY A 172 -1.99 9.32 -26.88
C GLY A 172 -2.50 8.02 -27.52
N THR A 173 -1.57 7.16 -27.93
CA THR A 173 -1.87 5.81 -28.42
C THR A 173 -1.78 4.79 -27.29
N GLU A 174 -2.54 3.69 -27.41
CA GLU A 174 -2.46 2.59 -26.45
C GLU A 174 -1.06 1.94 -26.48
N GLN A 175 -0.50 1.72 -25.28
CA GLN A 175 0.80 1.11 -25.06
C GLN A 175 0.64 -0.15 -24.22
N VAL A 176 1.39 -1.20 -24.57
CA VAL A 176 1.44 -2.44 -23.79
C VAL A 176 2.20 -2.19 -22.49
N ILE A 177 1.61 -2.56 -21.36
CA ILE A 177 2.27 -2.57 -20.04
C ILE A 177 2.63 -4.00 -19.65
N VAL A 178 1.65 -4.91 -19.74
CA VAL A 178 1.83 -6.36 -19.59
C VAL A 178 1.34 -7.00 -20.88
N LYS A 179 2.26 -7.63 -21.61
CA LYS A 179 1.97 -8.28 -22.88
C LYS A 179 1.32 -9.65 -22.69
N SER A 180 1.79 -10.42 -21.71
CA SER A 180 1.23 -11.71 -21.35
C SER A 180 1.53 -12.04 -19.90
N LEU A 181 0.62 -12.74 -19.24
CA LEU A 181 0.81 -13.30 -17.91
C LEU A 181 0.25 -14.72 -17.87
N THR A 182 1.06 -15.68 -17.40
CA THR A 182 0.66 -17.08 -17.22
C THR A 182 0.64 -17.45 -15.75
N TYR A 183 -0.03 -18.55 -15.42
CA TYR A 183 -0.30 -18.96 -14.05
C TYR A 183 0.01 -20.43 -13.78
N SER A 184 0.35 -20.74 -12.53
CA SER A 184 0.43 -22.12 -12.02
C SER A 184 -0.97 -22.70 -11.85
N ALA A 185 -1.07 -24.01 -11.62
CA ALA A 185 -2.34 -24.68 -11.32
C ALA A 185 -3.04 -24.13 -10.08
N ALA A 186 -2.31 -23.48 -9.16
CA ALA A 186 -2.85 -22.82 -7.98
C ALA A 186 -3.25 -21.35 -8.22
N GLY A 187 -3.19 -20.87 -9.47
CA GLY A 187 -3.52 -19.48 -9.82
C GLY A 187 -2.43 -18.46 -9.47
N GLN A 188 -1.21 -18.91 -9.17
CA GLN A 188 -0.07 -18.03 -8.87
C GLN A 188 0.61 -17.60 -10.18
N LYS A 189 1.14 -16.37 -10.26
CA LYS A 189 1.85 -15.90 -11.46
C LYS A 189 3.05 -16.80 -11.75
N LEU A 190 3.21 -17.25 -12.99
CA LEU A 190 4.30 -18.13 -13.40
C LEU A 190 5.29 -17.44 -14.33
N ARG A 191 4.79 -16.71 -15.34
CA ARG A 191 5.63 -15.93 -16.26
C ARG A 191 4.91 -14.67 -16.70
N GLY A 192 5.55 -13.51 -16.55
CA GLY A 192 5.07 -12.21 -17.03
C GLY A 192 6.00 -11.64 -18.09
N GLU A 193 5.46 -11.20 -19.22
CA GLU A 193 6.19 -10.45 -20.25
C GLU A 193 5.68 -9.01 -20.28
N HIS A 194 6.60 -8.07 -20.13
CA HIS A 194 6.28 -6.65 -19.97
C HIS A 194 6.38 -5.92 -21.32
N GLY A 195 5.74 -4.76 -21.44
CA GLY A 195 5.77 -3.94 -22.65
C GLY A 195 7.17 -3.47 -23.07
N ASN A 196 8.10 -3.39 -22.12
CA ASN A 196 9.51 -3.09 -22.38
C ASN A 196 10.33 -4.32 -22.81
N GLY A 197 9.70 -5.49 -23.02
CA GLY A 197 10.36 -6.74 -23.42
C GLY A 197 11.03 -7.53 -22.30
N VAL A 198 11.03 -7.02 -21.06
CA VAL A 198 11.53 -7.73 -19.88
C VAL A 198 10.56 -8.85 -19.50
N VAL A 199 11.14 -9.98 -19.09
CA VAL A 199 10.39 -11.17 -18.65
C VAL A 199 10.70 -11.43 -17.19
N THR A 200 9.67 -11.66 -16.38
CA THR A 200 9.79 -12.17 -15.02
C THR A 200 9.22 -13.58 -14.95
N THR A 201 10.01 -14.53 -14.43
CA THR A 201 9.62 -15.92 -14.19
C THR A 201 9.60 -16.18 -12.69
N TYR A 202 8.55 -16.83 -12.22
CA TYR A 202 8.37 -17.22 -10.83
C TYR A 202 8.49 -18.73 -10.71
N GLU A 203 9.20 -19.19 -9.69
CA GLU A 203 9.37 -20.61 -9.42
C GLU A 203 8.81 -20.95 -8.04
N TYR A 204 8.07 -22.05 -7.95
CA TYR A 204 7.40 -22.48 -6.74
C TYR A 204 7.80 -23.89 -6.37
N GLU A 205 7.99 -24.14 -5.07
CA GLU A 205 8.20 -25.49 -4.53
C GLU A 205 6.90 -26.30 -4.69
N PRO A 206 6.89 -27.42 -5.42
CA PRO A 206 5.65 -28.16 -5.70
C PRO A 206 4.92 -28.67 -4.45
N GLN A 207 5.65 -29.01 -3.39
CA GLN A 207 5.12 -29.61 -2.17
C GLN A 207 4.39 -28.59 -1.28
N THR A 208 4.84 -27.34 -1.30
CA THR A 208 4.33 -26.28 -0.39
C THR A 208 3.69 -25.11 -1.13
N GLN A 209 3.88 -25.03 -2.45
CA GLN A 209 3.51 -23.90 -3.32
C GLN A 209 4.16 -22.57 -2.89
N ARG A 210 5.25 -22.61 -2.12
CA ARG A 210 6.03 -21.44 -1.72
C ARG A 210 6.89 -20.95 -2.88
N LEU A 211 7.02 -19.63 -3.00
CA LEU A 211 7.85 -18.99 -4.02
C LEU A 211 9.33 -19.21 -3.71
N VAL A 212 10.03 -19.98 -4.52
CA VAL A 212 11.47 -20.28 -4.34
C VAL A 212 12.37 -19.50 -5.29
N GLY A 213 11.81 -18.90 -6.35
CA GLY A 213 12.58 -18.17 -7.34
C GLY A 213 11.84 -16.98 -7.94
N ILE A 214 12.53 -15.86 -8.10
CA ILE A 214 12.10 -14.73 -8.94
C ILE A 214 13.24 -14.34 -9.87
N LYS A 215 13.07 -14.63 -11.16
CA LYS A 215 14.05 -14.29 -12.19
C LYS A 215 13.50 -13.23 -13.12
N THR A 216 14.14 -12.06 -13.18
CA THR A 216 13.80 -10.97 -14.10
C THR A 216 14.93 -10.76 -15.09
N GLU A 217 14.63 -10.83 -16.39
CA GLU A 217 15.66 -10.78 -17.43
C GLU A 217 15.18 -10.09 -18.72
N ARG A 218 16.14 -9.54 -19.45
CA ARG A 218 15.98 -9.28 -20.89
C ARG A 218 16.31 -10.58 -21.62
N PRO A 219 15.35 -11.22 -22.31
CA PRO A 219 15.57 -12.49 -22.96
C PRO A 219 16.49 -12.36 -24.19
N ALA A 220 16.90 -13.50 -24.75
CA ALA A 220 17.61 -13.55 -26.03
C ALA A 220 16.82 -12.82 -27.14
N GLY A 221 17.52 -12.04 -27.97
CA GLY A 221 16.90 -11.23 -29.03
C GLY A 221 16.29 -9.90 -28.57
N HIS A 222 16.38 -9.56 -27.28
CA HIS A 222 15.94 -8.26 -26.79
C HIS A 222 16.80 -7.12 -27.38
N ALA A 223 16.17 -6.00 -27.81
CA ALA A 223 16.84 -4.88 -28.49
C ALA A 223 18.01 -4.26 -27.70
N ALA A 224 17.87 -4.18 -26.37
CA ALA A 224 18.92 -3.73 -25.45
C ALA A 224 19.91 -4.84 -24.98
N GLY A 225 19.97 -5.96 -25.70
CA GLY A 225 20.79 -7.13 -25.38
C GLY A 225 20.23 -7.99 -24.25
N ALA A 226 20.53 -9.30 -24.30
CA ALA A 226 20.11 -10.25 -23.27
C ALA A 226 20.88 -10.01 -21.96
N LYS A 227 20.18 -10.01 -20.82
CA LYS A 227 20.80 -9.85 -19.49
C LYS A 227 19.83 -10.27 -18.39
N VAL A 228 20.30 -11.10 -17.45
CA VAL A 228 19.60 -11.34 -16.19
C VAL A 228 19.77 -10.11 -15.30
N LEU A 229 18.66 -9.52 -14.87
CA LEU A 229 18.63 -8.30 -14.05
C LEU A 229 18.52 -8.61 -12.57
N GLN A 230 17.87 -9.73 -12.25
CA GLN A 230 17.64 -10.23 -10.91
C GLN A 230 17.36 -11.74 -10.98
N ASP A 231 17.90 -12.52 -10.05
CA ASP A 231 17.62 -13.94 -9.90
C ASP A 231 17.59 -14.29 -8.42
N LEU A 232 16.47 -13.97 -7.76
CA LEU A 232 16.29 -14.20 -6.32
C LEU A 232 15.98 -15.66 -6.05
N ARG A 233 16.68 -16.27 -5.10
CA ARG A 233 16.44 -17.64 -4.62
C ARG A 233 16.15 -17.66 -3.14
N TYR A 234 15.05 -18.30 -2.75
CA TYR A 234 14.59 -18.36 -1.37
C TYR A 234 14.80 -19.76 -0.80
N GLU A 235 15.41 -19.83 0.38
CA GLU A 235 15.44 -21.04 1.20
C GLU A 235 14.59 -20.81 2.44
N TYR A 236 13.79 -21.81 2.80
CA TYR A 236 12.85 -21.76 3.89
C TYR A 236 13.19 -22.80 4.96
N ASP A 237 12.82 -22.52 6.21
CA ASP A 237 12.69 -23.57 7.21
C ASP A 237 11.39 -24.38 6.97
N PRO A 238 11.17 -25.50 7.68
CA PRO A 238 9.98 -26.33 7.49
C PRO A 238 8.65 -25.56 7.66
N VAL A 239 8.60 -24.61 8.60
CA VAL A 239 7.37 -23.85 8.89
C VAL A 239 7.15 -22.68 7.91
N GLY A 240 8.18 -22.28 7.17
CA GLY A 240 8.11 -21.27 6.11
C GLY A 240 8.78 -19.94 6.42
N ASN A 241 9.61 -19.86 7.46
CA ASN A 241 10.47 -18.69 7.65
C ASN A 241 11.55 -18.67 6.59
N VAL A 242 11.81 -17.50 6.00
CA VAL A 242 12.91 -17.32 5.05
C VAL A 242 14.22 -17.40 5.83
N LEU A 243 15.07 -18.38 5.50
CA LEU A 243 16.40 -18.55 6.10
C LEU A 243 17.47 -17.85 5.28
N LYS A 244 17.27 -17.75 3.97
CA LYS A 244 18.25 -17.19 3.06
C LYS A 244 17.61 -16.65 1.79
N ILE A 245 18.18 -15.57 1.29
CA ILE A 245 17.91 -15.04 -0.05
C ILE A 245 19.26 -14.89 -0.77
N SER A 246 19.45 -15.51 -1.94
CA SER A 246 20.57 -15.18 -2.83
C SER A 246 20.08 -14.45 -4.07
N ASN A 247 20.94 -13.66 -4.71
CA ASN A 247 20.69 -13.06 -6.01
C ASN A 247 21.79 -13.48 -7.00
N ASP A 248 21.48 -14.47 -7.84
CA ASP A 248 22.47 -15.08 -8.75
C ASP A 248 22.75 -14.22 -9.99
N ALA A 249 21.97 -13.15 -10.21
CA ALA A 249 22.23 -12.15 -11.24
C ALA A 249 23.31 -11.13 -10.84
N GLU A 250 23.68 -11.11 -9.57
CA GLU A 250 24.69 -10.20 -9.02
C GLU A 250 26.03 -10.91 -8.90
N GLU A 251 27.10 -10.23 -9.29
CA GLU A 251 28.44 -10.77 -9.15
C GLU A 251 28.90 -10.70 -7.67
N THR A 252 29.69 -11.69 -7.26
CA THR A 252 30.44 -11.59 -6.00
C THR A 252 31.47 -10.48 -6.12
N ARG A 253 31.49 -9.56 -5.14
CA ARG A 253 32.40 -8.42 -5.12
C ARG A 253 33.39 -8.53 -3.98
N PHE A 254 34.44 -7.71 -4.05
CA PHE A 254 35.43 -7.58 -2.99
C PHE A 254 35.62 -6.11 -2.61
N TRP A 255 35.70 -5.83 -1.31
CA TRP A 255 36.06 -4.52 -0.79
C TRP A 255 36.95 -4.66 0.46
N ARG A 256 38.12 -4.01 0.45
CA ARG A 256 39.16 -4.16 1.51
C ARG A 256 39.39 -5.64 1.91
N ASN A 257 39.54 -6.52 0.93
CA ASN A 257 39.70 -7.97 1.09
C ASN A 257 38.51 -8.72 1.74
N GLN A 258 37.37 -8.06 1.99
CA GLN A 258 36.12 -8.75 2.34
C GLN A 258 35.42 -9.25 1.07
N LYS A 259 35.11 -10.55 1.02
CA LYS A 259 34.24 -11.14 0.00
C LYS A 259 32.77 -10.79 0.30
N VAL A 260 32.13 -10.10 -0.62
CA VAL A 260 30.73 -9.67 -0.55
C VAL A 260 29.94 -10.48 -1.55
N VAL A 261 29.29 -11.54 -1.07
CA VAL A 261 28.37 -12.36 -1.85
C VAL A 261 26.98 -11.71 -1.76
N PRO A 262 26.21 -11.63 -2.87
CA PRO A 262 24.85 -11.11 -2.87
C PRO A 262 23.88 -12.11 -2.20
N GLU A 263 24.05 -12.28 -0.90
CA GLU A 263 23.31 -13.24 -0.09
C GLU A 263 22.90 -12.58 1.24
N ASN A 264 21.68 -12.86 1.66
CA ASN A 264 21.13 -12.50 2.94
C ASN A 264 20.82 -13.78 3.71
N ARG A 265 21.18 -13.82 5.00
CA ARG A 265 20.82 -14.91 5.91
C ARG A 265 20.00 -14.37 7.07
N TYR A 266 19.08 -15.17 7.54
CA TYR A 266 18.16 -14.82 8.61
C TYR A 266 18.11 -15.95 9.63
N THR A 267 18.07 -15.56 10.90
CA THR A 267 17.85 -16.48 12.02
C THR A 267 16.66 -15.99 12.80
N CYS A 268 15.73 -16.90 13.09
CA CYS A 268 14.59 -16.64 13.94
C CYS A 268 14.73 -17.35 15.29
N ASP A 269 14.10 -16.82 16.34
CA ASP A 269 13.89 -17.56 17.58
C ASP A 269 12.73 -18.58 17.45
N SER A 270 12.43 -19.29 18.54
CA SER A 270 11.36 -20.30 18.56
C SER A 270 9.95 -19.72 18.42
N LEU A 271 9.79 -18.41 18.55
CA LEU A 271 8.54 -17.68 18.29
C LEU A 271 8.50 -17.11 16.86
N TYR A 272 9.48 -17.49 16.02
CA TYR A 272 9.64 -17.04 14.64
C TYR A 272 9.91 -15.53 14.51
N ARG A 273 10.44 -14.90 15.57
CA ARG A 273 10.90 -13.51 15.52
C ARG A 273 12.31 -13.46 14.97
N LEU A 274 12.58 -12.53 14.04
CA LEU A 274 13.90 -12.35 13.43
C LEU A 274 14.90 -11.84 14.49
N VAL A 275 15.90 -12.65 14.86
CA VAL A 275 16.92 -12.27 15.85
C VAL A 275 18.26 -11.91 15.23
N SER A 276 18.51 -12.32 13.99
CA SER A 276 19.72 -11.95 13.25
C SER A 276 19.45 -11.87 11.75
N ALA A 277 20.03 -10.88 11.09
CA ALA A 277 20.01 -10.74 9.64
C ALA A 277 21.38 -10.29 9.11
N THR A 278 21.85 -10.93 8.05
CA THR A 278 23.03 -10.47 7.29
C THR A 278 22.61 -9.88 5.96
N GLY A 279 23.47 -9.03 5.42
CA GLY A 279 23.28 -8.47 4.08
C GLY A 279 24.46 -7.62 3.66
N ARG A 280 24.26 -6.84 2.59
CA ARG A 280 25.22 -5.87 2.08
C ARG A 280 24.64 -4.46 2.16
N GLU A 281 25.47 -3.51 2.54
CA GLU A 281 25.13 -2.08 2.54
C GLU A 281 26.18 -1.31 1.74
N MET A 282 25.86 -0.09 1.33
CA MET A 282 26.89 0.77 0.76
C MET A 282 27.94 1.09 1.83
N ALA A 283 29.22 1.07 1.46
CA ALA A 283 30.34 1.28 2.38
C ALA A 283 30.30 2.68 3.06
N ASN A 284 29.56 3.62 2.48
CA ASN A 284 29.31 4.96 2.99
C ASN A 284 27.88 5.13 3.56
N ALA A 285 27.14 4.05 3.84
CA ALA A 285 25.75 4.11 4.32
C ALA A 285 25.60 4.90 5.63
N GLY A 286 26.62 4.85 6.49
CA GLY A 286 26.59 5.51 7.80
C GLY A 286 25.52 4.92 8.73
N ARG A 287 25.17 5.68 9.78
CA ARG A 287 24.12 5.28 10.72
C ARG A 287 22.73 5.49 10.10
N GLN A 288 21.87 4.48 10.20
CA GLN A 288 20.48 4.60 9.78
C GLN A 288 19.74 5.65 10.61
N GLY A 289 18.98 6.51 9.95
CA GLY A 289 18.05 7.46 10.56
C GLY A 289 16.75 7.59 9.75
N CYS A 290 16.08 8.73 9.88
CA CYS A 290 14.84 9.02 9.12
C CYS A 290 15.10 9.38 7.65
N ASN A 291 16.34 9.74 7.30
CA ASN A 291 16.71 10.15 5.95
C ASN A 291 17.14 8.96 5.08
N LEU A 292 16.81 9.01 3.79
CA LEU A 292 17.38 8.11 2.80
C LEU A 292 18.88 8.41 2.62
N PRO A 293 19.72 7.39 2.37
CA PRO A 293 21.09 7.61 1.93
C PRO A 293 21.13 8.38 0.60
N SER A 294 22.18 9.16 0.40
CA SER A 294 22.41 9.85 -0.89
C SER A 294 22.46 8.85 -2.05
N ALA A 295 21.78 9.17 -3.15
CA ALA A 295 21.77 8.34 -4.34
C ALA A 295 23.17 8.29 -4.98
N THR A 296 23.63 7.10 -5.34
CA THR A 296 24.86 6.92 -6.12
C THR A 296 24.54 7.01 -7.61
N ILE A 297 25.03 8.05 -8.27
CA ILE A 297 24.79 8.35 -9.70
C ILE A 297 26.13 8.57 -10.40
N PRO A 298 26.42 7.93 -11.55
CA PRO A 298 25.59 6.93 -12.25
C PRO A 298 25.55 5.59 -11.50
N LEU A 299 24.72 4.64 -11.97
CA LEU A 299 24.78 3.26 -11.49
C LEU A 299 26.24 2.78 -11.60
N PRO A 300 26.87 2.31 -10.50
CA PRO A 300 28.29 1.95 -10.52
C PRO A 300 28.57 0.88 -11.58
N ALA A 301 29.30 1.24 -12.63
CA ALA A 301 29.70 0.34 -13.71
C ALA A 301 30.76 -0.68 -13.24
N ASP A 302 31.69 -0.20 -12.40
CA ASP A 302 32.65 -0.97 -11.63
C ASP A 302 33.06 -0.11 -10.43
N SER A 303 32.84 -0.60 -9.20
CA SER A 303 33.57 -0.24 -7.95
C SER A 303 32.74 -0.52 -6.68
N SER A 304 32.91 -1.74 -6.15
CA SER A 304 33.25 -2.08 -4.76
C SER A 304 32.66 -1.37 -3.52
N ALA A 305 31.78 -0.38 -3.57
CA ALA A 305 31.32 0.27 -2.33
C ALA A 305 30.23 -0.53 -1.60
N TYR A 306 30.28 -1.86 -1.57
CA TYR A 306 29.42 -2.66 -0.70
C TYR A 306 30.25 -3.35 0.37
N THR A 307 29.72 -3.39 1.59
CA THR A 307 30.28 -4.17 2.69
C THR A 307 29.21 -5.03 3.32
N ASN A 308 29.61 -6.18 3.85
CA ASN A 308 28.67 -7.02 4.61
C ASN A 308 28.37 -6.35 5.95
N TYR A 309 27.11 -6.44 6.35
CA TYR A 309 26.68 -6.13 7.71
C TYR A 309 25.97 -7.32 8.34
N THR A 310 25.96 -7.32 9.67
CA THR A 310 25.08 -8.16 10.49
C THR A 310 24.25 -7.23 11.38
N ARG A 311 22.94 -7.49 11.47
CA ARG A 311 22.06 -6.88 12.47
C ARG A 311 21.57 -7.95 13.42
N THR A 312 21.57 -7.67 14.71
CA THR A 312 20.91 -8.49 15.73
C THR A 312 19.77 -7.71 16.36
N TYR A 313 18.69 -8.40 16.68
CA TYR A 313 17.45 -7.83 17.18
C TYR A 313 17.11 -8.45 18.53
N THR A 314 16.84 -7.60 19.52
CA THR A 314 16.48 -8.02 20.87
C THR A 314 15.03 -7.65 21.15
N TYR A 315 14.30 -8.57 21.77
CA TYR A 315 12.91 -8.38 22.11
C TYR A 315 12.69 -8.59 23.61
N ASP A 316 11.73 -7.87 24.19
CA ASP A 316 11.21 -8.19 25.52
C ASP A 316 10.24 -9.39 25.50
N SER A 317 9.68 -9.72 26.67
CA SER A 317 8.72 -10.80 26.84
C SER A 317 7.34 -10.52 26.24
N ALA A 318 6.97 -9.24 26.05
CA ALA A 318 5.73 -8.83 25.40
C ALA A 318 5.88 -8.77 23.86
N GLY A 319 7.09 -8.96 23.34
CA GLY A 319 7.39 -8.96 21.91
C GLY A 319 7.78 -7.61 21.35
N ASN A 320 8.01 -6.59 22.19
CA ASN A 320 8.50 -5.30 21.73
C ASN A 320 9.97 -5.44 21.32
N LEU A 321 10.33 -4.87 20.17
CA LEU A 321 11.73 -4.71 19.76
C LEU A 321 12.37 -3.66 20.68
N THR A 322 13.38 -4.04 21.44
CA THR A 322 14.06 -3.16 22.42
C THR A 322 15.43 -2.70 21.93
N GLN A 323 16.04 -3.45 21.00
CA GLN A 323 17.37 -3.11 20.49
C GLN A 323 17.58 -3.61 19.06
N ILE A 324 18.23 -2.78 18.25
CA ILE A 324 18.83 -3.14 16.97
C ILE A 324 20.33 -2.88 17.07
N SER A 325 21.15 -3.93 17.11
CA SER A 325 22.60 -3.78 17.03
C SER A 325 23.06 -4.02 15.60
N HIS A 326 23.72 -3.04 15.00
CA HIS A 326 24.26 -3.10 13.66
C HIS A 326 25.78 -3.17 13.70
N SER A 327 26.34 -4.11 12.94
CA SER A 327 27.78 -4.25 12.78
C SER A 327 28.16 -4.44 11.31
N ALA A 328 28.94 -3.50 10.78
CA ALA A 328 29.64 -3.63 9.51
C ALA A 328 31.16 -3.43 9.74
N PRO A 329 31.90 -4.52 10.08
CA PRO A 329 33.28 -4.43 10.54
C PRO A 329 34.25 -3.81 9.52
N ALA A 330 34.00 -4.01 8.22
CA ALA A 330 34.91 -3.56 7.17
C ALA A 330 35.01 -2.01 7.10
N THR A 331 33.91 -1.31 7.38
CA THR A 331 33.82 0.16 7.40
C THR A 331 33.94 0.72 8.80
N GLY A 332 33.87 -0.12 9.83
CA GLY A 332 33.75 0.31 11.22
C GLY A 332 32.38 0.90 11.56
N ASN A 333 31.38 0.73 10.70
CA ASN A 333 30.02 1.21 10.92
C ASN A 333 29.31 0.29 11.91
N ASN A 334 29.56 0.50 13.19
CA ASN A 334 28.94 -0.24 14.29
C ASN A 334 28.13 0.74 15.15
N TYR A 335 26.86 0.44 15.35
CA TYR A 335 25.98 1.27 16.17
C TYR A 335 24.82 0.45 16.72
N THR A 336 24.27 0.93 17.82
CA THR A 336 23.06 0.36 18.44
C THR A 336 21.94 1.39 18.40
N THR A 337 20.74 0.93 18.13
CA THR A 337 19.50 1.68 18.30
C THR A 337 18.71 1.02 19.41
N ASP A 338 18.71 1.64 20.58
CA ASP A 338 17.91 1.23 21.73
C ASP A 338 16.52 1.88 21.64
N ILE A 339 15.49 1.11 22.00
CA ILE A 339 14.09 1.53 21.98
C ILE A 339 13.56 1.40 23.40
N THR A 340 13.13 2.51 23.98
CA THR A 340 12.66 2.55 25.37
C THR A 340 11.19 2.20 25.43
N VAL A 341 10.88 1.02 25.95
CA VAL A 341 9.50 0.54 26.10
C VAL A 341 8.96 0.97 27.47
N SER A 342 7.72 1.45 27.49
CA SER A 342 6.98 1.75 28.72
C SER A 342 6.83 0.51 29.60
N ASP A 343 6.94 0.69 30.91
CA ASP A 343 6.75 -0.38 31.91
C ASP A 343 5.29 -0.83 32.08
N ARG A 344 4.34 -0.05 31.54
CA ARG A 344 2.89 -0.24 31.67
C ARG A 344 2.14 -0.32 30.35
N SER A 345 2.85 -0.28 29.22
CA SER A 345 2.25 -0.36 27.89
C SER A 345 3.27 -0.77 26.84
N ASN A 346 2.83 -1.14 25.64
CA ASN A 346 3.72 -1.41 24.50
C ASN A 346 4.14 -0.13 23.75
N ARG A 347 4.02 1.06 24.37
CA ARG A 347 4.53 2.30 23.77
C ARG A 347 6.05 2.31 23.87
N ALA A 348 6.71 2.63 22.76
CA ALA A 348 8.16 2.61 22.66
C ALA A 348 8.66 3.88 21.95
N CYS A 349 9.78 4.45 22.41
CA CYS A 349 10.40 5.65 21.82
C CYS A 349 11.90 5.49 21.54
#